data_AF-A0A2E9VTY5-F1
#
_entry.id   AF-A0A2E9VTY5-F1
#
_cell.length_a   1.000
_cell.length_b   1.000
_cell.length_c   1.000
_cell.angle_alpha   90.00
_cell.angle_beta   90.00
_cell.angle_gamma   90.00
#
_symmetry.space_group_name_H-M   'P 1'
#
loop_
_entity.id
_entity.type
_entity.pdbx_description
1 polymer ?
#
loop_
_entity_poly.entity_id
_entity_poly.type
_entity_poly.pdbx_seq_one_letter_code
_entity_poly.pdbx_strand_id
1 'polypeptide(L)'
;MENYHSAFLPGEYARLQSRALLEQLQQKYTGDPSQFGLHTVVPPNMAEFADQRVRITGRSYYHFGWVLYELEGLPDCWPEAALVDQQLFKSDDPDNQPANLTYIAVKSDDGQFVDICTRDGVRYCSYRRHDVDASVKDINRVAKLRTRSSFSSRYEFDGVEYDDNPKLET
;
A
#
# COMPACT_ATOMS: atom_id res chain seq x y z
N MET A 1 -10.58 -11.71 -11.42
CA MET A 1 -9.40 -11.49 -10.55
C MET A 1 -9.85 -10.56 -9.45
N GLU A 2 -9.64 -10.95 -8.19
CA GLU A 2 -9.84 -10.05 -7.05
C GLU A 2 -8.92 -8.83 -7.26
N ASN A 3 -9.47 -7.62 -7.13
CA ASN A 3 -8.74 -6.37 -7.37
C ASN A 3 -7.85 -6.04 -6.16
N TYR A 4 -6.87 -6.89 -5.87
CA TYR A 4 -5.96 -6.65 -4.77
C TYR A 4 -5.04 -5.48 -5.08
N HIS A 5 -5.11 -4.44 -4.25
CA HIS A 5 -4.23 -3.28 -4.37
C HIS A 5 -2.93 -3.55 -3.61
N SER A 6 -1.84 -3.77 -4.35
CA SER A 6 -0.47 -3.71 -3.79
C SER A 6 -0.14 -2.26 -3.39
N ALA A 7 0.71 -1.99 -2.41
CA ALA A 7 1.15 -0.62 -2.16
C ALA A 7 2.17 -0.15 -3.20
N PHE A 8 3.02 -1.05 -3.67
CA PHE A 8 4.10 -0.76 -4.60
C PHE A 8 3.89 -1.43 -5.96
N LEU A 9 4.51 -0.88 -7.01
CA LEU A 9 4.54 -1.40 -8.38
C LEU A 9 5.95 -1.86 -8.76
N PRO A 10 6.08 -2.82 -9.69
CA PRO A 10 7.37 -3.11 -10.32
C PRO A 10 8.01 -1.85 -10.92
N GLY A 11 9.31 -1.68 -10.72
CA GLY A 11 10.08 -0.51 -11.11
C GLY A 11 10.24 0.54 -10.01
N GLU A 12 9.38 0.54 -8.98
CA GLU A 12 9.49 1.46 -7.85
C GLU A 12 10.64 1.08 -6.90
N TYR A 13 11.06 2.07 -6.10
CA TYR A 13 12.00 1.86 -5.00
C TYR A 13 11.28 1.94 -3.66
N ALA A 14 11.56 0.97 -2.80
CA ALA A 14 11.15 0.97 -1.41
C ALA A 14 12.37 0.90 -0.51
N ARG A 15 12.17 1.19 0.77
CA ARG A 15 13.14 0.89 1.82
C ARG A 15 12.65 -0.33 2.58
N LEU A 16 13.56 -1.22 2.96
CA LEU A 16 13.25 -2.29 3.90
C LEU A 16 13.03 -1.71 5.29
N GLN A 17 12.14 -2.32 6.07
CA GLN A 17 11.88 -1.92 7.45
C GLN A 17 13.15 -1.98 8.33
N SER A 18 13.06 -1.38 9.51
CA SER A 18 14.11 -1.46 10.50
C SER A 18 14.36 -2.89 10.94
N ARG A 19 15.57 -3.17 11.42
CA ARG A 19 15.98 -4.51 11.87
C ARG A 19 15.00 -5.13 12.86
N ALA A 20 14.61 -4.38 13.88
CA ALA A 20 13.70 -4.85 14.92
C ALA A 20 12.33 -5.25 14.35
N LEU A 21 11.81 -4.51 13.36
CA LEU A 21 10.55 -4.85 12.70
C LEU A 21 10.70 -6.07 11.79
N LEU A 22 11.81 -6.18 11.06
CA LEU A 22 12.06 -7.36 10.23
C LEU A 22 12.21 -8.63 11.06
N GLU A 23 12.84 -8.57 12.24
CA GLU A 23 12.92 -9.71 13.17
C GLU A 23 11.51 -10.13 13.67
N GLN A 24 10.65 -9.15 13.98
CA GLN A 24 9.24 -9.42 14.35
C GLN A 24 8.44 -10.03 13.21
N LEU A 25 8.56 -9.47 12.01
CA LEU A 25 7.88 -9.98 10.82
C LEU A 25 8.37 -11.38 10.48
N GLN A 26 9.68 -11.63 10.60
CA GLN A 26 10.24 -12.94 10.41
C GLN A 26 9.60 -13.94 11.38
N GLN A 27 9.63 -13.67 12.69
CA GLN A 27 8.98 -14.55 13.68
C GLN A 27 7.49 -14.79 13.38
N LYS A 28 6.77 -13.74 12.93
CA LYS A 28 5.35 -13.84 12.57
C LYS A 28 5.10 -14.71 11.34
N TYR A 29 5.95 -14.63 10.33
CA TYR A 29 5.77 -15.33 9.06
C TYR A 29 6.44 -16.71 9.02
N THR A 30 7.47 -16.93 9.84
CA THR A 30 8.14 -18.23 10.00
C THR A 30 7.59 -19.05 11.19
N GLY A 31 6.80 -18.44 12.08
CA GLY A 31 6.32 -19.05 13.31
C GLY A 31 5.07 -19.93 13.14
N ASP A 32 5.06 -21.03 13.90
CA ASP A 32 4.07 -22.12 14.00
C ASP A 32 3.73 -22.86 12.68
N PRO A 33 4.31 -24.05 12.44
CA PRO A 33 3.98 -24.92 11.30
C PRO A 33 2.51 -25.35 11.22
N SER A 34 1.74 -25.19 12.31
CA SER A 34 0.30 -25.48 12.34
C SER A 34 -0.57 -24.28 11.92
N GLN A 35 0.03 -23.09 11.77
CA GLN A 35 -0.59 -21.92 11.18
C GLN A 35 -0.11 -21.77 9.73
N PHE A 36 -0.97 -21.25 8.85
CA PHE A 36 -0.67 -21.05 7.42
C PHE A 36 0.37 -19.93 7.19
N GLY A 37 1.55 -19.99 7.83
CA GLY A 37 2.61 -18.99 7.71
C GLY A 37 3.35 -19.06 6.37
N LEU A 38 3.92 -17.93 5.95
CA LEU A 38 4.67 -17.75 4.69
C LEU A 38 6.10 -18.33 4.71
N HIS A 39 6.41 -19.21 5.65
CA HIS A 39 7.77 -19.63 6.01
C HIS A 39 8.63 -20.18 4.86
N THR A 40 8.03 -20.73 3.79
CA THR A 40 8.77 -21.25 2.62
C THR A 40 9.01 -20.23 1.52
N VAL A 41 8.37 -19.05 1.59
CA VAL A 41 8.44 -18.03 0.54
C VAL A 41 9.08 -16.73 0.99
N VAL A 42 9.27 -16.53 2.30
CA VAL A 42 9.98 -15.36 2.85
C VAL A 42 11.42 -15.69 3.20
N PRO A 43 12.35 -14.73 3.09
CA PRO A 43 13.75 -14.96 3.40
C PRO A 43 13.97 -15.40 4.86
N PRO A 44 14.86 -16.37 5.12
CA PRO A 44 15.21 -16.80 6.48
C PRO A 44 16.16 -15.84 7.20
N ASN A 45 16.58 -14.75 6.58
CA ASN A 45 17.52 -13.77 7.13
C ASN A 45 17.08 -12.33 6.85
N MET A 46 15.76 -12.05 6.85
CA MET A 46 15.21 -10.72 6.53
C MET A 46 15.92 -9.57 7.26
N ALA A 47 16.23 -9.77 8.54
CA ALA A 47 16.84 -8.77 9.40
C ALA A 47 18.23 -8.27 8.93
N GLU A 48 18.96 -9.06 8.14
CA GLU A 48 20.27 -8.68 7.61
C GLU A 48 20.18 -7.58 6.54
N PHE A 49 19.02 -7.43 5.91
CA PHE A 49 18.78 -6.46 4.84
C PHE A 49 18.07 -5.20 5.34
N ALA A 50 17.98 -5.00 6.66
CA ALA A 50 17.29 -3.87 7.27
C ALA A 50 17.73 -2.51 6.69
N ASP A 51 16.75 -1.61 6.58
CA ASP A 51 16.94 -0.21 6.15
C ASP A 51 17.53 -0.03 4.73
N GLN A 52 17.79 -1.11 3.99
CA GLN A 52 18.30 -1.06 2.61
C GLN A 52 17.26 -0.48 1.65
N ARG A 53 17.73 0.32 0.69
CA ARG A 53 16.93 0.77 -0.44
C ARG A 53 17.00 -0.30 -1.54
N VAL A 54 15.84 -0.74 -1.99
CA VAL A 54 15.68 -1.87 -2.90
C VAL A 54 14.74 -1.48 -4.03
N ARG A 55 15.02 -1.98 -5.23
CA ARG A 55 14.11 -1.85 -6.37
C ARG A 55 13.17 -3.05 -6.40
N ILE A 56 11.91 -2.81 -6.67
CA ILE A 56 10.90 -3.86 -6.84
C ILE A 56 10.93 -4.33 -8.27
N THR A 57 11.10 -5.63 -8.48
CA THR A 57 11.17 -6.25 -9.82
C THR A 57 9.87 -6.94 -10.20
N GLY A 58 9.14 -7.43 -9.21
CA GLY A 58 7.92 -8.21 -9.40
C GLY A 58 6.99 -8.14 -8.21
N ARG A 59 5.75 -8.57 -8.42
CA ARG A 59 4.75 -8.75 -7.36
C ARG A 59 3.92 -9.98 -7.64
N SER A 60 3.53 -10.68 -6.58
CA SER A 60 2.63 -11.81 -6.65
C SER A 60 1.62 -11.76 -5.50
N TYR A 61 0.52 -12.49 -5.67
CA TYR A 61 -0.54 -12.59 -4.67
C TYR A 61 -0.57 -14.03 -4.19
N TYR A 62 -0.14 -14.25 -2.96
CA TYR A 62 -0.14 -15.57 -2.33
C TYR A 62 -1.56 -15.91 -1.84
N HIS A 63 -1.80 -17.19 -1.54
CA HIS A 63 -3.08 -17.64 -0.98
C HIS A 63 -3.55 -16.73 0.16
N PHE A 64 -4.85 -16.46 0.22
CA PHE A 64 -5.49 -15.56 1.19
C PHE A 64 -5.19 -14.06 1.01
N GLY A 65 -4.71 -13.63 -0.16
CA GLY A 65 -4.64 -12.21 -0.53
C GLY A 65 -3.40 -11.47 -0.02
N TRP A 66 -2.34 -12.20 0.38
CA TRP A 66 -1.08 -11.59 0.76
C TRP A 66 -0.31 -11.10 -0.45
N VAL A 67 0.10 -9.84 -0.41
CA VAL A 67 0.94 -9.23 -1.43
C VAL A 67 2.40 -9.53 -1.11
N LEU A 68 3.06 -10.18 -2.06
CA LEU A 68 4.47 -10.52 -2.03
C LEU A 68 5.21 -9.76 -3.13
N TYR A 69 6.46 -9.40 -2.85
CA TYR A 69 7.32 -8.64 -3.76
C TYR A 69 8.62 -9.36 -4.04
N GLU A 70 9.01 -9.34 -5.30
CA GLU A 70 10.36 -9.70 -5.72
C GLU A 70 11.22 -8.43 -5.71
N LEU A 71 12.40 -8.52 -5.12
CA LEU A 71 13.29 -7.38 -4.90
C LEU A 71 14.62 -7.62 -5.60
N GLU A 72 15.13 -6.58 -6.27
CA GLU A 72 16.37 -6.64 -7.04
C GLU A 72 17.56 -7.03 -6.15
N GLY A 73 18.19 -8.16 -6.46
CA GLY A 73 19.38 -8.64 -5.75
C GLY A 73 19.13 -9.30 -4.40
N LEU A 74 17.87 -9.52 -4.01
CA LEU A 74 17.50 -10.21 -2.78
C LEU A 74 16.83 -11.57 -3.05
N PRO A 75 17.00 -12.55 -2.14
CA PRO A 75 16.38 -13.85 -2.30
C PRO A 75 14.87 -13.80 -2.02
N ASP A 76 14.18 -14.82 -2.51
CA ASP A 76 12.79 -15.15 -2.21
C ASP A 76 11.80 -13.98 -2.41
N CYS A 77 10.61 -14.10 -1.82
CA CYS A 77 9.55 -13.10 -1.88
C CYS A 77 9.41 -12.36 -0.55
N TRP A 78 9.16 -11.06 -0.62
CA TRP A 78 9.09 -10.21 0.56
C TRP A 78 7.65 -9.78 0.82
N PRO A 79 7.14 -9.92 2.07
CA PRO A 79 5.79 -9.48 2.39
C PRO A 79 5.72 -7.96 2.33
N GLU A 80 4.59 -7.43 1.87
CA GLU A 80 4.31 -5.99 1.83
C GLU A 80 4.66 -5.25 3.13
N ALA A 81 4.42 -5.89 4.29
CA ALA A 81 4.71 -5.31 5.59
C ALA A 81 6.22 -5.04 5.83
N ALA A 82 7.11 -5.70 5.11
CA ALA A 82 8.56 -5.51 5.19
C ALA A 82 9.05 -4.31 4.38
N LEU A 83 8.18 -3.69 3.57
CA LEU A 83 8.49 -2.54 2.75
C LEU A 83 7.92 -1.26 3.36
N VAL A 84 8.65 -0.17 3.21
CA VAL A 84 8.19 1.18 3.52
C VAL A 84 8.52 2.10 2.36
N ASP A 85 7.61 3.03 2.05
CA ASP A 85 7.86 4.06 1.05
C ASP A 85 9.10 4.87 1.44
N GLN A 86 10.05 4.96 0.50
CA GLN A 86 11.33 5.64 0.73
C GLN A 86 11.15 7.14 1.03
N GLN A 87 10.03 7.72 0.63
CA GLN A 87 9.74 9.13 0.85
C GLN A 87 9.22 9.39 2.27
N LEU A 88 8.70 8.39 3.00
CA LEU A 88 8.07 8.54 4.33
C LEU A 88 8.99 9.11 5.44
N PHE A 89 10.29 9.19 5.21
CA PHE A 89 11.28 9.63 6.21
C PHE A 89 11.81 11.05 5.99
N LYS A 90 11.34 11.77 4.97
CA LYS A 90 11.75 13.16 4.71
C LYS A 90 10.87 14.11 5.55
N SER A 91 11.38 14.55 6.69
CA SER A 91 10.62 15.19 7.78
C SER A 91 10.19 16.64 7.53
N ASP A 92 10.51 17.21 6.37
CA ASP A 92 10.35 18.62 6.03
C ASP A 92 9.25 18.89 4.98
N ASP A 93 8.58 17.84 4.49
CA ASP A 93 7.57 17.94 3.45
C ASP A 93 6.24 17.28 3.90
N PRO A 94 5.13 18.04 3.97
CA PRO A 94 3.82 17.48 4.32
C PRO A 94 3.31 16.41 3.35
N ASP A 95 3.80 16.38 2.10
CA ASP A 95 3.49 15.31 1.14
C ASP A 95 4.20 13.99 1.46
N ASN A 96 5.23 14.02 2.30
CA ASN A 96 6.02 12.85 2.70
C ASN A 96 5.51 12.17 3.97
N GLN A 97 4.28 12.48 4.41
CA GLN A 97 3.61 11.81 5.51
C GLN A 97 2.73 10.63 5.02
N PRO A 98 2.40 9.64 5.89
CA PRO A 98 1.48 8.58 5.53
C PRO A 98 0.15 9.11 4.97
N ALA A 99 -0.24 8.61 3.80
CA ALA A 99 -1.43 9.10 3.09
C ALA A 99 -2.72 8.94 3.91
N ASN A 100 -2.81 7.93 4.78
CA ASN A 100 -3.97 7.70 5.65
C ASN A 100 -4.20 8.78 6.72
N LEU A 101 -3.25 9.71 6.89
CA LEU A 101 -3.45 10.91 7.71
C LEU A 101 -4.29 11.97 7.00
N THR A 102 -4.32 11.95 5.67
CA THR A 102 -5.11 12.88 4.86
C THR A 102 -6.32 12.19 4.24
N TYR A 103 -6.13 11.01 3.65
CA TYR A 103 -7.14 10.32 2.86
C TYR A 103 -7.72 9.09 3.56
N ILE A 104 -8.95 8.77 3.21
CA ILE A 104 -9.64 7.53 3.55
C ILE A 104 -10.45 7.07 2.33
N ALA A 105 -10.40 5.78 2.05
CA ALA A 105 -11.34 5.16 1.12
C ALA A 105 -12.63 4.80 1.87
N VAL A 106 -13.79 5.15 1.30
CA VAL A 106 -15.10 4.79 1.83
C VAL A 106 -15.97 4.21 0.71
N LYS A 107 -17.02 3.49 1.09
CA LYS A 107 -18.03 3.02 0.14
C LYS A 107 -19.02 4.15 -0.14
N SER A 108 -19.36 4.37 -1.40
CA SER A 108 -20.40 5.31 -1.81
C SER A 108 -21.78 4.88 -1.29
N ASP A 109 -22.71 5.82 -1.16
CA ASP A 109 -24.06 5.56 -0.63
C ASP A 109 -24.84 4.52 -1.44
N ASP A 110 -24.65 4.49 -2.76
CA ASP A 110 -25.26 3.50 -3.67
C ASP A 110 -24.55 2.13 -3.65
N GLY A 111 -23.42 2.03 -2.95
CA GLY A 111 -22.61 0.83 -2.81
C GLY A 111 -21.88 0.40 -4.08
N GLN A 112 -21.80 1.23 -5.12
CA GLN A 112 -21.22 0.87 -6.42
C GLN A 112 -19.78 1.37 -6.62
N PHE A 113 -19.36 2.35 -5.82
CA PHE A 113 -18.08 3.03 -5.97
C PHE A 113 -17.28 3.00 -4.66
N VAL A 114 -15.95 3.08 -4.83
CA VAL A 114 -15.03 3.44 -3.76
C VAL A 114 -14.73 4.92 -3.90
N ASP A 115 -15.11 5.70 -2.90
CA ASP A 115 -14.82 7.13 -2.82
C ASP A 115 -13.52 7.33 -2.04
N ILE A 116 -12.60 8.13 -2.57
CA ILE A 116 -11.43 8.60 -1.82
C ILE A 116 -11.79 9.97 -1.29
N CYS A 117 -11.81 10.09 0.03
CA CYS A 117 -12.18 11.32 0.73
C CYS A 117 -11.03 11.80 1.61
N THR A 118 -11.04 13.08 1.96
CA THR A 118 -10.33 13.52 3.16
C THR A 118 -10.97 12.89 4.40
N ARG A 119 -10.24 12.91 5.52
CA ARG A 119 -10.81 12.49 6.81
C ARG A 119 -11.98 13.37 7.27
N ASP A 120 -12.08 14.59 6.74
CA ASP A 120 -13.19 15.53 7.01
C ASP A 120 -14.39 15.31 6.08
N GLY A 121 -14.34 14.32 5.19
CA GLY A 121 -15.46 13.92 4.34
C GLY A 121 -15.53 14.57 2.96
N VAL A 122 -14.52 15.37 2.57
CA VAL A 122 -14.46 15.95 1.22
C VAL A 122 -14.01 14.88 0.23
N ARG A 123 -14.86 14.55 -0.74
CA ARG A 123 -14.56 13.54 -1.77
C ARG A 123 -13.64 14.11 -2.85
N TYR A 124 -12.56 13.40 -3.15
CA TYR A 124 -11.60 13.72 -4.21
C TYR A 124 -11.94 13.02 -5.53
N CYS A 125 -12.31 11.73 -5.46
CA CYS A 125 -12.60 10.92 -6.64
C CYS A 125 -13.38 9.65 -6.27
N SER A 126 -13.94 8.99 -7.28
CA SER A 126 -14.74 7.76 -7.15
C SER A 126 -14.28 6.72 -8.17
N TYR A 127 -14.04 5.49 -7.73
CA TYR A 127 -13.66 4.36 -8.59
C TYR A 127 -14.72 3.27 -8.58
N ARG A 128 -15.17 2.86 -9.76
CA ARG A 128 -16.07 1.71 -9.88
C ARG A 128 -15.30 0.42 -9.59
N ARG A 129 -15.81 -0.43 -8.71
CA ARG A 129 -15.23 -1.73 -8.35
C ARG A 129 -16.29 -2.81 -8.26
N HIS A 130 -15.90 -4.04 -8.55
CA HIS A 130 -16.80 -5.20 -8.44
C HIS A 130 -17.08 -5.55 -6.96
N ASP A 131 -16.05 -5.57 -6.13
CA ASP A 131 -16.16 -5.77 -4.67
C ASP A 131 -15.70 -4.51 -3.97
N VAL A 132 -16.66 -3.65 -3.66
CA VAL A 132 -16.41 -2.33 -3.06
C VAL A 132 -15.88 -2.46 -1.64
N ASP A 133 -16.42 -3.38 -0.83
CA ASP A 133 -16.02 -3.52 0.57
C ASP A 133 -14.59 -4.06 0.70
N ALA A 134 -14.19 -5.03 -0.12
CA ALA A 134 -12.80 -5.50 -0.16
C ALA A 134 -11.87 -4.38 -0.66
N SER A 135 -12.27 -3.66 -1.72
CA SER A 135 -11.46 -2.59 -2.30
C SER A 135 -11.24 -1.43 -1.31
N VAL A 136 -12.27 -1.03 -0.54
CA VAL A 136 -12.14 -0.03 0.53
C VAL A 136 -11.10 -0.43 1.56
N LYS A 137 -11.13 -1.70 2.01
CA LYS A 137 -10.15 -2.20 3.00
C LYS A 137 -8.73 -2.16 2.44
N ASP A 138 -8.55 -2.61 1.21
CA ASP A 138 -7.24 -2.68 0.56
C ASP A 138 -6.67 -1.30 0.25
N ILE A 139 -7.46 -0.37 -0.27
CA ILE A 139 -6.99 0.98 -0.57
C ILE A 139 -6.59 1.71 0.72
N ASN A 140 -7.39 1.59 1.80
CA ASN A 140 -7.02 2.13 3.11
C ASN A 140 -5.76 1.49 3.70
N ARG A 141 -5.52 0.21 3.42
CA ARG A 141 -4.28 -0.48 3.81
C ARG A 141 -3.08 0.09 3.05
N VAL A 142 -3.21 0.32 1.73
CA VAL A 142 -2.18 0.97 0.91
C VAL A 142 -1.89 2.39 1.38
N ALA A 143 -2.92 3.15 1.78
CA ALA A 143 -2.75 4.52 2.29
C ALA A 143 -1.86 4.61 3.55
N LYS A 144 -1.76 3.53 4.34
CA LYS A 144 -0.88 3.48 5.52
C LYS A 144 0.60 3.26 5.17
N LEU A 145 0.86 2.73 3.98
CA LEU A 145 2.19 2.27 3.56
C LEU A 145 2.88 3.28 2.63
N ARG A 146 2.13 4.20 2.04
CA ARG A 146 2.58 5.17 1.03
C ARG A 146 2.57 6.58 1.58
N THR A 147 3.48 7.41 1.07
CA THR A 147 3.37 8.86 1.26
C THR A 147 2.12 9.39 0.58
N ARG A 148 1.67 10.58 0.99
CA ARG A 148 0.52 11.27 0.38
C ARG A 148 0.70 11.40 -1.14
N SER A 149 1.84 11.91 -1.58
CA SER A 149 2.17 12.10 -3.00
C SER A 149 2.18 10.78 -3.79
N SER A 150 2.88 9.77 -3.28
CA SER A 150 2.98 8.45 -3.92
C SER A 150 1.64 7.70 -3.94
N PHE A 151 0.75 7.96 -2.98
CA PHE A 151 -0.61 7.42 -2.99
C PHE A 151 -1.45 8.09 -4.06
N SER A 152 -1.47 9.42 -4.12
CA SER A 152 -2.27 10.15 -5.12
C SER A 152 -1.83 9.82 -6.54
N SER A 153 -0.52 9.78 -6.81
CA SER A 153 0.03 9.39 -8.11
C SER A 153 -0.36 7.97 -8.51
N ARG A 154 -0.40 7.02 -7.56
CA ARG A 154 -0.78 5.64 -7.84
C ARG A 154 -2.23 5.49 -8.32
N TYR A 155 -3.13 6.30 -7.77
CA TYR A 155 -4.55 6.26 -8.08
C TYR A 155 -4.96 7.35 -9.07
N GLU A 156 -4.02 8.16 -9.56
CA GLU A 156 -4.22 9.17 -10.62
C GLU A 156 -5.23 10.27 -10.23
N PHE A 157 -5.15 10.79 -9.00
CA PHE A 157 -6.00 11.89 -8.52
C PHE A 157 -5.20 13.08 -7.96
N ASP A 158 -3.98 13.24 -8.42
CA ASP A 158 -2.96 14.16 -7.92
C ASP A 158 -3.41 15.64 -7.93
N GLY A 159 -3.96 16.07 -6.79
CA GLY A 159 -3.96 17.44 -6.29
C GLY A 159 -4.95 18.42 -6.92
N VAL A 160 -5.63 18.04 -8.00
CA VAL A 160 -6.76 18.79 -8.53
C VAL A 160 -8.02 18.17 -7.94
N GLU A 161 -8.72 18.91 -7.10
CA GLU A 161 -10.15 18.62 -6.85
C GLU A 161 -10.80 18.48 -8.23
N TYR A 162 -11.23 17.27 -8.59
CA TYR A 162 -12.20 17.11 -9.66
C TYR A 162 -13.51 17.70 -9.12
N ASP A 163 -13.65 19.01 -9.28
CA ASP A 163 -14.88 19.73 -8.99
C ASP A 163 -15.90 19.27 -10.05
N ASP A 164 -16.67 18.23 -9.72
CA ASP A 164 -17.82 17.75 -10.49
C ASP A 164 -18.98 18.76 -10.46
N ASN A 165 -18.75 20.01 -10.08
CA ASN A 165 -19.72 21.08 -10.14
C ASN A 165 -19.46 21.96 -11.35
N PRO A 166 -20.03 21.66 -12.54
CA PRO A 166 -20.13 22.68 -13.58
C PRO A 166 -21.02 23.77 -12.98
N LYS A 167 -20.41 24.86 -12.51
CA LYS A 167 -21.15 26.10 -12.29
C LYS A 167 -21.87 26.38 -13.60
N LEU A 168 -23.18 26.20 -13.59
CA LEU A 168 -24.09 26.75 -14.59
C LEU A 168 -23.77 28.24 -14.63
N GLU A 169 -23.03 28.65 -15.65
CA GLU A 169 -22.93 30.05 -16.02
C GLU A 169 -24.35 30.51 -16.39
N THR A 170 -24.95 31.28 -15.49
CA THR A 170 -26.13 32.11 -15.74
C THR A 170 -25.74 33.35 -16.51
#